data_AF-A0A1Y3QYP5-F1
#
_entry.id   AF-A0A1Y3QYP5-F1
#
_cell.length_a   1.000
_cell.length_b   1.000
_cell.length_c   1.000
_cell.angle_alpha   90.00
_cell.angle_beta   90.00
_cell.angle_gamma   90.00
#
_symmetry.space_group_name_H-M   'P 1'
#
loop_
_entity.id
_entity.type
_entity.pdbx_description
1 polymer ?
#
loop_
_entity_poly.entity_id
_entity_poly.type
_entity_poly.pdbx_seq_one_letter_code
_entity_poly.pdbx_strand_id
1 'polypeptide(L)'
;MRKWIDQSTFDELLLANAEDNIERAIRSASAVLETVQEFVPEAALFYRVTHAVDSLKNYFEEACTGFRRNDILFLVRQYFYPKPYYDLRFDWSFFRYADNYSYGKAFDKQTAPNRIGVFTKKKIDDWVEYLTQGFRNLERIDAENERKIIGYRNRLEALSDVVWVHDKSHGQIIRNGLTYTFDIRQTDYSEKISLDYRSRTLDDFLALSDNKFTPKP
;
A
#
# COMPACT_ATOMS: atom_id res chain seq x y z
N MET A 1 0.26 8.01 10.01
CA MET A 1 1.06 6.81 9.66
C MET A 1 0.47 5.61 10.37
N ARG A 2 0.22 4.50 9.67
CA ARG A 2 -0.34 3.26 10.21
C ARG A 2 0.78 2.22 10.34
N LYS A 3 0.88 1.52 11.46
CA LYS A 3 1.88 0.48 11.70
C LYS A 3 1.39 -0.59 12.66
N TRP A 4 2.01 -1.77 12.58
CA TRP A 4 1.91 -2.79 13.61
C TRP A 4 3.00 -2.61 14.66
N ILE A 5 2.64 -2.78 15.93
CA ILE A 5 3.55 -2.69 17.08
C ILE A 5 3.34 -3.87 18.02
N ASP A 6 4.37 -4.17 18.80
CA ASP A 6 4.31 -5.17 19.87
C ASP A 6 3.59 -4.64 21.13
N GLN A 7 3.35 -5.55 22.07
CA GLN A 7 2.75 -5.26 23.37
C GLN A 7 3.49 -4.15 24.13
N SER A 8 4.81 -4.25 24.27
CA SER A 8 5.61 -3.27 25.03
C SER A 8 5.43 -1.85 24.52
N THR A 9 5.45 -1.69 23.19
CA THR A 9 5.24 -0.39 22.57
C THR A 9 3.79 0.06 22.73
N PHE A 10 2.82 -0.86 22.65
CA PHE A 10 1.40 -0.54 22.78
C PHE A 10 1.05 -0.04 24.18
N ASP A 11 1.59 -0.66 25.23
CA ASP A 11 1.31 -0.33 26.63
C ASP A 11 1.78 1.08 27.00
N GLU A 12 2.77 1.62 26.28
CA GLU A 12 3.28 2.98 26.48
C GLU A 12 2.47 4.06 25.73
N LEU A 13 1.52 3.67 24.87
CA LEU A 13 0.79 4.63 24.03
C LEU A 13 -0.45 5.21 24.71
N LEU A 14 -0.57 6.53 24.64
CA LEU A 14 -1.83 7.22 24.90
C LEU A 14 -2.73 7.15 23.66
N LEU A 15 -3.85 6.46 23.80
CA LEU A 15 -4.85 6.26 22.74
C LEU A 15 -6.02 7.23 22.89
N ALA A 16 -6.56 7.68 21.77
CA ALA A 16 -7.64 8.66 21.72
C ALA A 16 -9.06 8.06 21.58
N ASN A 17 -9.18 6.74 21.40
CA ASN A 17 -10.45 6.04 21.19
C ASN A 17 -10.85 5.17 22.39
N ALA A 18 -12.14 4.77 22.42
CA ALA A 18 -12.78 4.13 23.58
C ALA A 18 -12.19 2.75 23.96
N GLU A 19 -11.98 2.54 25.27
CA GLU A 19 -11.35 1.36 25.86
C GLU A 19 -12.12 0.05 25.60
N ASP A 20 -13.46 0.04 25.72
CA ASP A 20 -14.28 -1.17 25.52
C ASP A 20 -14.07 -1.85 24.16
N ASN A 21 -13.88 -1.04 23.11
CA ASN A 21 -13.63 -1.56 21.77
C ASN A 21 -12.24 -2.19 21.64
N ILE A 22 -11.26 -1.64 22.36
CA ILE A 22 -9.90 -2.13 22.41
C ILE A 22 -9.87 -3.47 23.15
N GLU A 23 -10.45 -3.53 24.36
CA GLU A 23 -10.48 -4.75 25.17
C GLU A 23 -11.16 -5.91 24.45
N ARG A 24 -12.29 -5.65 23.76
CA ARG A 24 -12.98 -6.68 22.97
C ARG A 24 -12.09 -7.20 21.85
N ALA A 25 -11.40 -6.31 21.13
CA ALA A 25 -10.51 -6.71 20.04
C ALA A 25 -9.30 -7.51 20.55
N ILE A 26 -8.72 -7.10 21.68
CA ILE A 26 -7.64 -7.83 22.36
C ILE A 26 -8.13 -9.22 22.76
N ARG A 27 -9.28 -9.33 23.41
CA ARG A 27 -9.84 -10.62 23.84
C ARG A 27 -10.07 -11.58 22.67
N SER A 28 -10.60 -11.08 21.55
CA SER A 28 -10.75 -11.88 20.34
C SER A 28 -9.42 -12.33 19.77
N ALA A 29 -8.40 -11.47 19.74
CA ALA A 29 -7.06 -11.85 19.31
C ALA A 29 -6.41 -12.86 20.26
N SER A 30 -6.51 -12.67 21.58
CA SER A 30 -5.98 -13.59 22.59
C SER A 30 -6.55 -15.00 22.45
N ALA A 31 -7.84 -15.15 22.17
CA ALA A 31 -8.43 -16.46 21.92
C ALA A 31 -7.79 -17.18 20.71
N VAL A 32 -7.44 -16.42 19.65
CA VAL A 32 -6.68 -16.96 18.52
C VAL A 32 -5.24 -17.29 18.94
N LEU A 33 -4.62 -16.44 19.78
CA LEU A 33 -3.25 -16.63 20.26
C LEU A 33 -3.08 -17.97 20.97
N GLU A 34 -3.99 -18.29 21.90
CA GLU A 34 -3.98 -19.56 22.64
C GLU A 34 -3.95 -20.77 21.69
N THR A 35 -4.75 -20.74 20.60
CA THR A 35 -4.78 -21.83 19.62
C THR A 35 -3.53 -21.90 18.73
N VAL A 36 -2.89 -20.76 18.47
CA VAL A 36 -1.71 -20.68 17.59
C VAL A 36 -0.44 -21.07 18.35
N GLN A 37 -0.35 -20.72 19.64
CA GLN A 37 0.84 -20.96 20.47
C GLN A 37 1.18 -22.44 20.66
N GLU A 38 0.21 -23.35 20.54
CA GLU A 38 0.46 -24.79 20.53
C GLU A 38 1.41 -25.20 19.38
N PHE A 39 1.35 -24.50 18.24
CA PHE A 39 2.13 -24.81 17.03
C PHE A 39 3.25 -23.80 16.76
N VAL A 40 3.12 -22.59 17.27
CA VAL A 40 4.06 -21.47 17.10
C VAL A 40 4.28 -20.81 18.47
N PRO A 41 5.15 -21.37 19.33
CA PRO A 41 5.34 -20.90 20.70
C PRO A 41 5.75 -19.43 20.81
N GLU A 42 6.42 -18.91 19.78
CA GLU A 42 6.85 -17.51 19.67
C GLU A 42 5.73 -16.54 19.26
N ALA A 43 4.51 -17.02 19.03
CA ALA A 43 3.38 -16.16 18.68
C ALA A 43 3.01 -15.23 19.84
N ALA A 44 2.59 -14.01 19.47
CA ALA A 44 2.23 -12.94 20.39
C ALA A 44 1.10 -12.07 19.82
N LEU A 45 0.60 -11.15 20.63
CA LEU A 45 -0.31 -10.10 20.17
C LEU A 45 0.46 -8.95 19.50
N PHE A 46 -0.13 -8.46 18.43
CA PHE A 46 0.30 -7.27 17.71
C PHE A 46 -0.85 -6.29 17.56
N TYR A 47 -0.52 -5.02 17.55
CA TYR A 47 -1.49 -3.93 17.61
C TYR A 47 -1.32 -3.03 16.39
N ARG A 48 -2.39 -2.82 15.62
CA ARG A 48 -2.39 -1.85 14.54
C ARG A 48 -2.81 -0.50 15.07
N VAL A 49 -1.92 0.47 14.95
CA VAL A 49 -2.12 1.84 15.42
C VAL A 49 -1.92 2.83 14.28
N THR A 50 -2.79 3.82 14.21
CA THR A 50 -2.63 4.99 13.33
C THR A 50 -2.32 6.22 14.14
N HIS A 51 -1.20 6.86 13.79
CA HIS A 51 -0.85 8.19 14.28
C HIS A 51 -1.41 9.25 13.32
N ALA A 52 -2.32 10.10 13.82
CA ALA A 52 -2.86 11.24 13.10
C ALA A 52 -1.93 12.45 13.30
N VAL A 53 -1.28 12.89 12.22
CA VAL A 53 -0.26 13.95 12.27
C VAL A 53 -0.88 15.29 12.70
N ASP A 54 -2.08 15.60 12.20
CA ASP A 54 -2.72 16.89 12.45
C ASP A 54 -3.15 17.09 13.91
N SER A 55 -3.58 16.00 14.56
CA SER A 55 -4.06 16.02 15.95
C SER A 55 -3.04 15.51 16.97
N LEU A 56 -1.89 15.00 16.51
CA LEU A 56 -0.86 14.33 17.30
C LEU A 56 -1.40 13.20 18.18
N LYS A 57 -2.49 12.55 17.74
CA LYS A 57 -3.18 11.48 18.48
C LYS A 57 -2.92 10.11 17.89
N ASN A 58 -2.88 9.11 18.75
CA ASN A 58 -2.82 7.71 18.36
C ASN A 58 -4.22 7.09 18.46
N TYR A 59 -4.56 6.28 17.46
CA TYR A 59 -5.81 5.56 17.38
C TYR A 59 -5.52 4.07 17.23
N PHE A 60 -6.06 3.28 18.14
CA PHE A 60 -6.07 1.83 17.98
C PHE A 60 -7.04 1.43 16.87
N GLU A 61 -6.64 0.49 16.02
CA GLU A 61 -7.49 0.00 14.93
C GLU A 61 -7.86 -1.46 15.06
N GLU A 62 -6.90 -2.33 15.37
CA GLU A 62 -7.15 -3.75 15.59
C GLU A 62 -6.01 -4.38 16.39
N ALA A 63 -6.33 -5.47 17.10
CA ALA A 63 -5.37 -6.38 17.68
C ALA A 63 -5.40 -7.67 16.85
N CYS A 64 -4.25 -8.31 16.69
CA CYS A 64 -4.13 -9.53 15.93
C CYS A 64 -3.05 -10.43 16.52
N THR A 65 -3.31 -11.72 16.53
CA THR A 65 -2.29 -12.73 16.80
C THR A 65 -1.33 -12.77 15.63
N GLY A 66 -0.05 -12.88 15.92
CA GLY A 66 0.98 -12.95 14.89
C GLY A 66 2.29 -13.52 15.41
N PHE A 67 3.25 -13.64 14.52
CA PHE A 67 4.60 -14.09 14.83
C PHE A 67 5.56 -13.60 13.74
N ARG A 68 6.85 -13.51 14.06
CA ARG A 68 7.88 -13.12 13.10
C ARG A 68 8.64 -14.35 12.61
N ARG A 69 8.84 -14.45 11.29
CA ARG A 69 9.78 -15.40 10.67
C ARG A 69 10.46 -14.71 9.50
N ASN A 70 11.77 -14.89 9.35
CA ASN A 70 12.56 -14.28 8.27
C ASN A 70 12.34 -12.75 8.15
N ASP A 71 12.27 -12.06 9.30
CA ASP A 71 11.99 -10.62 9.43
C ASP A 71 10.63 -10.14 8.88
N ILE A 72 9.73 -11.07 8.57
CA ILE A 72 8.35 -10.79 8.15
C ILE A 72 7.42 -11.02 9.33
N LEU A 73 6.55 -10.04 9.60
CA LEU A 73 5.46 -10.17 10.56
C LEU A 73 4.28 -10.87 9.88
N PHE A 74 3.97 -12.09 10.31
CA PHE A 74 2.78 -12.83 9.92
C PHE A 74 1.67 -12.60 10.94
N LEU A 75 0.45 -12.41 10.45
CA LEU A 75 -0.73 -12.12 11.24
C LEU A 75 -1.78 -13.18 10.94
N VAL A 76 -2.33 -13.78 11.99
CA VAL A 76 -3.34 -14.85 11.92
C VAL A 76 -4.71 -14.25 12.15
N ARG A 77 -5.62 -14.45 11.19
CA ARG A 77 -6.99 -13.95 11.30
C ARG A 77 -7.99 -15.10 11.30
N GLN A 78 -8.94 -15.03 12.23
CA GLN A 78 -10.07 -15.96 12.30
C GLN A 78 -11.27 -15.39 11.55
N TYR A 79 -11.98 -16.26 10.85
CA TYR A 79 -13.23 -15.99 10.17
C TYR A 79 -14.26 -17.03 10.59
N PHE A 80 -15.54 -16.65 10.59
CA PHE A 80 -16.64 -17.52 11.06
C PHE A 80 -17.55 -18.05 9.95
N TYR A 81 -17.48 -17.49 8.74
CA TYR A 81 -18.36 -17.86 7.62
C TYR A 81 -17.56 -18.33 6.40
N PRO A 82 -17.94 -19.45 5.73
CA PRO A 82 -19.14 -20.28 5.99
C PRO A 82 -19.01 -21.25 7.18
N LYS A 83 -17.80 -21.50 7.66
CA LYS A 83 -17.47 -22.22 8.90
C LYS A 83 -16.24 -21.54 9.52
N PRO A 84 -15.92 -21.78 10.81
CA PRO A 84 -14.69 -21.27 11.39
C PRO A 84 -13.45 -21.73 10.60
N TYR A 85 -12.61 -20.77 10.21
CA TYR A 85 -11.29 -21.02 9.64
C TYR A 85 -10.35 -19.87 9.96
N TYR A 86 -9.06 -20.13 9.75
CA TYR A 86 -7.99 -19.17 9.87
C TYR A 86 -7.28 -19.03 8.52
N ASP A 87 -6.77 -17.83 8.27
CA ASP A 87 -5.76 -17.60 7.26
C ASP A 87 -4.61 -16.77 7.87
N LEU A 88 -3.52 -16.71 7.11
CA LEU A 88 -2.38 -15.89 7.44
C LEU A 88 -2.27 -14.77 6.40
N ARG A 89 -1.77 -13.62 6.84
CA ARG A 89 -1.33 -12.50 6.02
C ARG A 89 0.01 -12.00 6.56
N PHE A 90 0.74 -11.21 5.78
CA PHE A 90 1.93 -10.51 6.30
C PHE A 90 1.68 -9.01 6.42
N ASP A 91 2.43 -8.34 7.28
CA ASP A 91 2.49 -6.89 7.31
C ASP A 91 3.25 -6.35 6.10
N TRP A 92 2.60 -5.48 5.35
CA TRP A 92 3.12 -4.82 4.16
C TRP A 92 2.91 -3.30 4.20
N SER A 93 2.51 -2.78 5.37
CA SER A 93 2.14 -1.36 5.56
C SER A 93 3.29 -0.38 5.36
N PHE A 94 4.54 -0.86 5.35
CA PHE A 94 5.73 -0.05 5.11
C PHE A 94 6.10 0.10 3.64
N PHE A 95 5.53 -0.68 2.72
CA PHE A 95 5.74 -0.51 1.28
C PHE A 95 4.99 0.73 0.80
N ARG A 96 5.74 1.75 0.38
CA ARG A 96 5.18 3.08 0.04
C ARG A 96 4.61 3.12 -1.37
N TYR A 97 5.16 2.32 -2.27
CA TYR A 97 4.85 2.26 -3.69
C TYR A 97 4.12 0.95 -4.05
N ALA A 98 3.37 0.41 -3.08
CA ALA A 98 2.49 -0.74 -3.25
C ALA A 98 1.07 -0.44 -2.76
N ASP A 99 0.10 -1.03 -3.45
CA ASP A 99 -1.33 -0.97 -3.13
C ASP A 99 -1.95 -2.38 -3.18
N ASN A 100 -3.27 -2.47 -3.01
CA ASN A 100 -3.97 -3.77 -3.06
C ASN A 100 -3.84 -4.47 -4.42
N TYR A 101 -3.69 -3.72 -5.52
CA TYR A 101 -3.45 -4.31 -6.83
C TYR A 101 -2.06 -4.93 -6.91
N SER A 102 -1.04 -4.22 -6.40
CA SER A 102 0.33 -4.69 -6.27
C SER A 102 0.41 -5.94 -5.38
N TYR A 103 -0.33 -5.95 -4.27
CA TYR A 103 -0.46 -7.12 -3.39
C TYR A 103 -1.04 -8.32 -4.14
N GLY A 104 -2.15 -8.14 -4.88
CA GLY A 104 -2.71 -9.22 -5.70
C GLY A 104 -1.70 -9.77 -6.72
N LYS A 105 -1.05 -8.86 -7.46
CA LYS A 105 -0.03 -9.19 -8.46
C LYS A 105 1.15 -9.98 -7.90
N ALA A 106 1.51 -9.75 -6.64
CA ALA A 106 2.58 -10.49 -5.97
C ALA A 106 2.31 -12.02 -5.88
N PHE A 107 1.05 -12.43 -6.03
CA PHE A 107 0.63 -13.83 -5.96
C PHE A 107 0.10 -14.41 -7.29
N ASP A 108 0.05 -13.66 -8.39
CA ASP A 108 -0.56 -14.10 -9.66
C ASP A 108 -0.04 -15.45 -10.21
N LYS A 109 1.21 -15.81 -9.87
CA LYS A 109 1.87 -17.04 -10.32
C LYS A 109 1.94 -18.12 -9.24
N GLN A 110 1.23 -17.94 -8.13
CA GLN A 110 1.27 -18.81 -6.96
C GLN A 110 -0.08 -19.47 -6.73
N THR A 111 -0.07 -20.67 -6.17
CA THR A 111 -1.30 -21.34 -5.72
C THR A 111 -1.42 -21.17 -4.22
N ALA A 112 -2.49 -20.54 -3.76
CA ALA A 112 -2.73 -20.33 -2.35
C ALA A 112 -2.96 -21.68 -1.63
N PRO A 113 -2.35 -21.88 -0.44
CA PRO A 113 -2.68 -23.00 0.43
C PRO A 113 -4.15 -22.98 0.85
N ASN A 114 -4.67 -24.14 1.26
CA ASN A 114 -6.02 -24.22 1.79
C ASN A 114 -6.14 -23.45 3.12
N ARG A 115 -7.30 -22.81 3.32
CA ARG A 115 -7.65 -22.18 4.60
C ARG A 115 -7.54 -23.18 5.75
N ILE A 116 -7.11 -22.71 6.91
CA ILE A 116 -6.84 -23.55 8.07
C ILE A 116 -8.13 -23.70 8.88
N GLY A 117 -8.82 -24.85 8.80
CA GLY A 117 -9.90 -25.16 9.75
C GLY A 117 -9.39 -25.56 11.14
N VAL A 118 -8.27 -26.28 11.16
CA VAL A 118 -7.55 -26.74 12.37
C VAL A 118 -6.06 -26.59 12.10
N PHE A 119 -5.35 -25.97 13.04
CA PHE A 119 -3.91 -25.76 12.94
C PHE A 119 -3.15 -27.08 12.94
N THR A 120 -2.14 -27.14 12.09
CA THR A 120 -1.09 -28.14 12.13
C THR A 120 0.20 -27.44 11.74
N LYS A 121 1.35 -27.94 12.21
CA LYS A 121 2.65 -27.39 11.83
C LYS A 121 2.80 -27.27 10.31
N LYS A 122 2.44 -28.33 9.57
CA LYS A 122 2.48 -28.34 8.11
C LYS A 122 1.65 -27.22 7.48
N LYS A 123 0.41 -27.01 7.92
CA LYS A 123 -0.44 -25.95 7.33
C LYS A 123 0.14 -24.56 7.59
N ILE A 124 0.71 -24.33 8.76
CA ILE A 124 1.36 -23.05 9.08
C ILE A 124 2.59 -22.86 8.20
N ASP A 125 3.44 -23.88 8.08
CA ASP A 125 4.64 -23.82 7.25
C ASP A 125 4.29 -23.59 5.76
N ASP A 126 3.29 -24.29 5.23
CA ASP A 126 2.80 -24.10 3.84
C ASP A 126 2.32 -22.65 3.62
N TRP A 127 1.60 -22.06 4.58
CA TRP A 127 1.16 -20.65 4.52
C TRP A 127 2.34 -19.66 4.65
N VAL A 128 3.28 -19.93 5.55
CA VAL A 128 4.47 -19.08 5.74
C VAL A 128 5.33 -19.07 4.48
N GLU A 129 5.54 -20.22 3.82
CA GLU A 129 6.29 -20.31 2.57
C GLU A 129 5.61 -19.51 1.45
N TYR A 130 4.32 -19.74 1.22
CA TYR A 130 3.51 -19.02 0.23
C TYR A 130 3.57 -17.50 0.44
N LEU A 131 3.35 -17.05 1.68
CA LEU A 131 3.34 -15.64 2.03
C LEU A 131 4.74 -15.01 1.97
N THR A 132 5.79 -15.77 2.30
CA THR A 132 7.18 -15.29 2.15
C THR A 132 7.50 -15.03 0.68
N GLN A 133 7.09 -15.92 -0.23
CA GLN A 133 7.29 -15.70 -1.67
C GLN A 133 6.48 -14.50 -2.18
N GLY A 134 5.22 -14.36 -1.73
CA GLY A 134 4.40 -13.18 -2.01
C GLY A 134 5.05 -11.88 -1.52
N PHE A 135 5.58 -11.87 -0.30
CA PHE A 135 6.29 -10.74 0.27
C PHE A 135 7.48 -10.32 -0.59
N ARG A 136 8.32 -11.27 -1.00
CA ARG A 136 9.49 -10.98 -1.85
C ARG A 136 9.11 -10.47 -3.24
N ASN A 137 8.01 -10.96 -3.79
CA ASN A 137 7.48 -10.43 -5.04
C ASN A 137 6.96 -8.99 -4.85
N LEU A 138 6.28 -8.70 -3.74
CA LEU A 138 5.79 -7.36 -3.42
C LEU A 138 6.95 -6.38 -3.20
N GLU A 139 8.00 -6.79 -2.49
CA GLU A 139 9.24 -6.02 -2.30
C GLU A 139 9.87 -5.60 -3.63
N ARG A 140 9.89 -6.52 -4.61
CA ARG A 140 10.35 -6.21 -5.97
C ARG A 140 9.43 -5.23 -6.70
N ILE A 141 8.11 -5.42 -6.60
CA ILE A 141 7.13 -4.52 -7.22
C ILE A 141 7.23 -3.11 -6.64
N ASP A 142 7.34 -2.99 -5.32
CA ASP A 142 7.51 -1.71 -4.62
C ASP A 142 8.77 -0.98 -5.10
N ALA A 143 9.91 -1.68 -5.16
CA ALA A 143 11.18 -1.12 -5.65
C ALA A 143 11.17 -0.79 -7.16
N GLU A 144 10.43 -1.52 -7.98
CA GLU A 144 10.22 -1.19 -9.40
C GLU A 144 9.37 0.07 -9.56
N ASN A 145 8.27 0.16 -8.82
CA ASN A 145 7.37 1.32 -8.83
C ASN A 145 8.08 2.56 -8.30
N GLU A 146 8.83 2.45 -7.19
CA GLU A 146 9.64 3.55 -6.64
C GLU A 146 10.59 4.12 -7.68
N ARG A 147 11.39 3.26 -8.33
CA ARG A 147 12.35 3.70 -9.37
C ARG A 147 11.64 4.37 -10.54
N LYS A 148 10.52 3.80 -11.00
CA LYS A 148 9.72 4.36 -12.10
C LYS A 148 9.18 5.75 -11.75
N ILE A 149 8.59 5.90 -10.57
CA ILE A 149 7.94 7.14 -10.12
C ILE A 149 8.98 8.22 -9.79
N ILE A 150 10.04 7.89 -9.04
CA ILE A 150 11.11 8.84 -8.71
C ILE A 150 11.82 9.30 -10.00
N GLY A 151 12.14 8.37 -10.90
CA GLY A 151 12.76 8.70 -12.18
C GLY A 151 11.90 9.63 -13.02
N TYR A 152 10.60 9.39 -13.09
CA TYR A 152 9.66 10.26 -13.80
C TYR A 152 9.53 11.64 -13.14
N ARG A 153 9.40 11.70 -11.81
CA ARG A 153 9.36 12.96 -11.05
C ARG A 153 10.61 13.80 -11.27
N ASN A 154 11.80 13.20 -11.20
CA ASN A 154 13.06 13.91 -11.41
C ASN A 154 13.15 14.52 -12.82
N ARG A 155 12.63 13.82 -13.84
CA ARG A 155 12.56 14.35 -15.22
C ARG A 155 11.65 15.57 -15.32
N LEU A 156 10.51 15.57 -14.63
CA LEU A 156 9.60 16.72 -14.58
C LEU A 156 10.21 17.89 -13.79
N GLU A 157 10.84 17.63 -12.65
CA GLU A 157 11.46 18.66 -11.82
C GLU A 157 12.65 19.36 -12.50
N ALA A 158 13.29 18.70 -13.47
CA ALA A 158 14.32 19.31 -14.31
C ALA A 158 13.77 20.29 -15.37
N LEU A 159 12.45 20.30 -15.60
CA LEU A 159 11.80 21.19 -16.56
C LEU A 159 11.27 22.43 -15.83
N SER A 160 11.73 23.62 -16.24
CA SER A 160 11.40 24.89 -15.58
C SER A 160 9.96 25.36 -15.78
N ASP A 161 9.26 24.82 -16.78
CA ASP A 161 7.93 25.23 -17.22
C ASP A 161 6.83 24.24 -16.83
N VAL A 162 7.13 23.27 -15.96
CA VAL A 162 6.10 22.43 -15.36
C VAL A 162 5.27 23.24 -14.38
N VAL A 163 3.98 23.35 -14.67
CA VAL A 163 2.99 23.90 -13.76
C VAL A 163 2.47 22.76 -12.89
N TRP A 164 2.98 22.68 -11.67
CA TRP A 164 2.54 21.70 -10.67
C TRP A 164 1.20 22.11 -10.06
N VAL A 165 0.35 21.12 -9.82
CA VAL A 165 -0.95 21.27 -9.14
C VAL A 165 -1.04 20.24 -8.02
N HIS A 166 -1.88 20.52 -7.02
CA HIS A 166 -2.01 19.72 -5.80
C HIS A 166 -0.66 19.59 -5.08
N ASP A 167 -0.50 18.56 -4.25
CA ASP A 167 0.72 18.15 -3.55
C ASP A 167 1.84 17.66 -4.49
N LYS A 168 1.98 18.28 -5.66
CA LYS A 168 2.87 17.89 -6.76
C LYS A 168 2.60 16.46 -7.25
N SER A 169 1.35 16.01 -7.17
CA SER A 169 0.88 14.76 -7.76
C SER A 169 0.31 14.96 -9.17
N HIS A 170 -0.07 16.18 -9.54
CA HIS A 170 -0.59 16.51 -10.87
C HIS A 170 0.20 17.67 -11.47
N GLY A 171 0.16 17.80 -12.79
CA GLY A 171 0.67 19.00 -13.44
C GLY A 171 0.53 18.99 -14.94
N GLN A 172 0.99 20.08 -15.54
CA GLN A 172 0.96 20.26 -16.97
C GLN A 172 2.16 21.06 -17.50
N ILE A 173 2.43 20.88 -18.79
CA ILE A 173 3.37 21.65 -19.58
C ILE A 173 2.63 22.11 -20.84
N ILE A 174 2.75 23.38 -21.20
CA ILE A 174 2.18 23.91 -22.44
C ILE A 174 3.32 24.43 -23.31
N ARG A 175 3.50 23.84 -24.50
CA ARG A 175 4.52 24.24 -25.48
C ARG A 175 3.94 24.15 -26.88
N ASN A 176 4.13 25.19 -27.67
CA ASN A 176 3.81 25.20 -29.10
C ASN A 176 2.40 24.65 -29.42
N GLY A 177 1.38 25.09 -28.67
CA GLY A 177 -0.01 24.68 -28.88
C GLY A 177 -0.32 23.23 -28.49
N LEU A 178 0.58 22.55 -27.78
CA LEU A 178 0.36 21.26 -27.14
C LEU A 178 0.30 21.42 -25.63
N THR A 179 -0.62 20.69 -25.01
CA THR A 179 -0.69 20.51 -23.57
C THR A 179 -0.33 19.07 -23.23
N TYR A 180 0.72 18.91 -22.43
CA TYR A 180 1.06 17.66 -21.78
C TYR A 180 0.56 17.72 -20.34
N THR A 181 -0.24 16.75 -19.91
CA THR A 181 -0.76 16.63 -18.54
C THR A 181 -0.35 15.29 -17.96
N PHE A 182 -0.11 15.27 -16.65
CA PHE A 182 0.27 14.05 -15.96
C PHE A 182 -0.35 13.93 -14.57
N ASP A 183 -0.49 12.69 -14.11
CA ASP A 183 -0.85 12.32 -12.76
C ASP A 183 0.15 11.30 -12.22
N ILE A 184 0.74 11.58 -11.07
CA ILE A 184 1.61 10.68 -10.31
C ILE A 184 0.79 10.11 -9.17
N ARG A 185 0.64 8.79 -9.17
CA ARG A 185 -0.08 8.02 -8.14
C ARG A 185 0.91 7.21 -7.32
N GLN A 186 0.39 6.49 -6.33
CA GLN A 186 1.20 5.69 -5.42
C GLN A 186 2.01 4.60 -6.13
N THR A 187 1.42 3.93 -7.12
CA THR A 187 2.01 2.74 -7.77
C THR A 187 2.34 2.94 -9.24
N ASP A 188 1.89 4.05 -9.84
CA ASP A 188 2.19 4.39 -11.23
C ASP A 188 2.03 5.89 -11.49
N TYR A 189 2.24 6.32 -12.72
CA TYR A 189 1.85 7.61 -13.24
C TYR A 189 1.12 7.45 -14.59
N SER A 190 0.30 8.43 -14.96
CA SER A 190 -0.33 8.51 -16.27
C SER A 190 0.05 9.80 -16.98
N GLU A 191 0.13 9.72 -18.30
CA GLU A 191 0.53 10.82 -19.18
C GLU A 191 -0.53 11.00 -20.26
N LYS A 192 -0.78 12.26 -20.65
CA LYS A 192 -1.66 12.59 -21.76
C LYS A 192 -1.12 13.79 -22.52
N ILE A 193 -1.12 13.70 -23.84
CA ILE A 193 -0.88 14.82 -24.75
C ILE A 193 -2.20 15.18 -25.42
N SER A 194 -2.50 16.48 -25.45
CA SER A 194 -3.63 17.04 -26.20
C SER A 194 -3.24 18.35 -26.86
N LEU A 195 -4.06 18.82 -27.79
CA LEU A 195 -3.96 20.20 -28.27
C LEU A 195 -4.30 21.16 -27.12
N ASP A 196 -3.60 22.29 -27.05
CA ASP A 196 -3.96 23.39 -26.17
C ASP A 196 -5.38 23.84 -26.50
N TYR A 197 -6.19 24.04 -25.46
CA TYR A 197 -7.57 24.53 -25.59
C TYR A 197 -7.63 25.86 -26.36
N ARG A 198 -6.55 26.65 -26.40
CA ARG A 198 -6.48 27.90 -27.17
C ARG A 198 -6.30 27.68 -28.68
N SER A 199 -5.83 26.51 -29.11
CA SER A 199 -5.55 26.16 -30.50
C SER A 199 -6.74 25.43 -31.13
N ARG A 200 -7.69 26.17 -31.73
CA ARG A 200 -8.99 25.63 -32.18
C ARG A 200 -9.39 25.98 -33.60
N THR A 201 -8.59 26.79 -34.28
CA THR A 201 -8.91 27.24 -35.63
C THR A 201 -8.26 26.35 -36.68
N LEU A 202 -8.75 26.41 -37.92
CA LEU A 202 -8.10 25.76 -39.06
C LEU A 202 -6.66 26.25 -39.22
N ASP A 203 -6.42 27.54 -39.02
CA ASP A 203 -5.08 28.12 -39.10
C ASP A 203 -4.15 27.59 -38.00
N ASP A 204 -4.65 27.44 -36.77
CA ASP A 204 -3.88 26.83 -35.69
C ASP A 204 -3.53 25.37 -36.05
N PHE A 205 -4.49 24.60 -36.59
CA PHE A 205 -4.24 23.23 -37.06
C PHE A 205 -3.17 23.16 -38.15
N LEU A 206 -3.29 23.99 -39.20
CA LEU A 206 -2.33 24.04 -40.29
C LEU A 206 -0.93 24.46 -39.81
N ALA A 207 -0.87 25.45 -38.91
CA ALA A 207 0.40 25.89 -38.33
C ALA A 207 1.04 24.81 -37.44
N LEU A 208 0.24 24.07 -36.66
CA LEU A 208 0.72 22.95 -35.86
C LEU A 208 1.22 21.80 -36.72
N SER A 209 0.46 21.39 -37.76
CA SER A 209 0.85 20.28 -38.64
C SER A 209 2.13 20.57 -39.43
N ASP A 210 2.35 21.85 -39.76
CA ASP A 210 3.53 22.31 -40.50
C ASP A 210 4.73 22.62 -39.59
N ASN A 211 4.63 22.43 -38.26
CA ASN A 211 5.63 22.88 -37.27
C ASN A 211 5.94 24.39 -37.33
N LYS A 212 4.95 25.21 -37.69
CA LYS A 212 5.03 26.68 -37.79
C LYS A 212 4.21 27.41 -36.72
N PHE A 213 3.64 26.70 -35.76
CA PHE A 213 2.81 27.31 -34.72
C PHE A 213 3.61 28.26 -33.84
N THR A 214 3.19 29.53 -33.81
CA THR A 214 3.70 30.54 -32.88
C THR A 214 2.67 30.77 -31.78
N PRO A 215 3.02 30.55 -30.49
CA PRO A 215 2.10 30.82 -29.39
C PRO A 215 1.60 32.27 -29.44
N LYS A 216 0.28 32.45 -29.37
CA LYS A 216 -0.32 33.77 -29.18
C LYS A 216 0.03 34.25 -27.76
N PRO A 217 0.35 35.55 -27.56
CA PRO A 217 0.66 36.12 -26.25
C PRO A 217 -0.42 35.82 -25.19
#